data_AF-A0A2N6BLF8-F1
#
_entry.id   AF-A0A2N6BLF8-F1
#
_cell.length_a   1.000
_cell.length_b   1.000
_cell.length_c   1.000
_cell.angle_alpha   90.00
_cell.angle_beta   90.00
_cell.angle_gamma   90.00
#
_symmetry.space_group_name_H-M   'P 1'
#
loop_
_entity.id
_entity.type
_entity.pdbx_description
1 polymer ?
#
loop_
_entity_poly.entity_id
_entity_poly.type
_entity_poly.pdbx_seq_one_letter_code
_entity_poly.pdbx_strand_id
1 'polypeptide(L)'
;MSENIWAPWRSEYVGKVMPGGCVFCAAAKKTDDPESLVVKEGELALVIMNRFPYNTAHMMVIPKRHVGAIEELTAEEFTEMRRLLLEAKSAVDGLYSP
;
A
#
# COMPACT_ATOMS: atom_id res chain seq x y z
N MET A 1 14.89 -14.08 -10.52
CA MET A 1 14.60 -13.58 -9.17
C MET A 1 15.52 -14.29 -8.18
N SER A 2 16.14 -13.58 -7.24
CA SER A 2 16.94 -14.20 -6.17
C SER A 2 16.05 -15.11 -5.32
N GLU A 3 16.47 -16.34 -5.04
CA GLU A 3 15.74 -17.27 -4.16
C GLU A 3 15.62 -16.72 -2.72
N ASN A 4 16.51 -15.81 -2.32
CA ASN A 4 16.49 -15.17 -1.01
C ASN A 4 16.11 -13.69 -1.12
N ILE A 5 15.09 -13.27 -0.36
CA ILE A 5 14.71 -11.86 -0.17
C ILE A 5 15.45 -11.33 1.07
N TRP A 6 16.53 -10.59 0.83
CA TRP A 6 17.29 -9.93 1.89
C TRP A 6 16.77 -8.51 2.12
N ALA A 7 16.33 -8.21 3.34
CA ALA A 7 15.81 -6.88 3.71
C ALA A 7 16.38 -6.41 5.07
N PRO A 8 17.72 -6.22 5.18
CA PRO A 8 18.41 -5.89 6.44
C PRO A 8 17.94 -4.58 7.08
N TRP A 9 17.48 -3.61 6.27
CA TRP A 9 16.87 -2.36 6.73
C TRP A 9 15.63 -2.59 7.61
N ARG A 10 15.00 -3.78 7.55
CA ARG A 10 13.84 -4.09 8.39
C ARG A 10 14.17 -4.24 9.88
N SER A 11 15.43 -4.52 10.21
CA SER A 11 15.86 -4.69 11.59
C SER A 11 15.65 -3.43 12.46
N GLU A 12 15.65 -2.24 11.86
CA GLU A 12 15.52 -0.97 12.58
C GLU A 12 14.13 -0.74 13.20
N TYR A 13 13.11 -1.50 12.78
CA TYR A 13 11.72 -1.29 13.23
C TYR A 13 11.01 -2.56 13.67
N VAL A 14 11.52 -3.75 13.34
CA VAL A 14 10.97 -5.01 13.84
C VAL A 14 11.04 -5.01 15.37
N GLY A 15 9.87 -5.08 16.03
CA GLY A 15 9.76 -5.04 17.49
C GLY A 15 9.56 -3.65 18.11
N LYS A 16 9.51 -2.57 17.31
CA LYS A 16 9.12 -1.24 17.82
C LYS A 16 7.60 -1.12 17.92
N VAL A 17 7.13 -0.54 19.03
CA VAL A 17 5.73 -0.16 19.20
C VAL A 17 5.47 1.08 18.34
N MET A 18 4.65 0.93 17.31
CA MET A 18 4.19 2.05 16.51
C MET A 18 3.20 2.90 17.33
N PRO A 19 3.15 4.22 17.11
CA PRO A 19 2.15 5.08 17.75
C PRO A 19 0.73 4.54 17.49
N GLY A 20 -0.16 4.73 18.47
CA GLY A 20 -1.50 4.15 18.44
C GLY A 20 -2.34 4.60 17.25
N GLY A 21 -3.26 3.73 16.82
CA GLY A 21 -4.18 3.97 15.70
C GLY A 21 -3.79 3.22 14.42
N CYS A 22 -4.63 3.33 13.39
CA CYS A 22 -4.40 2.68 12.10
C CYS A 22 -3.59 3.59 11.17
N VAL A 23 -2.39 3.14 10.77
CA VAL A 23 -1.49 3.88 9.86
C VAL A 23 -2.14 4.18 8.51
N PHE A 24 -3.02 3.29 8.04
CA PHE A 24 -3.74 3.46 6.79
C PHE A 24 -4.81 4.54 6.87
N CYS A 25 -5.55 4.61 8.00
CA CYS A 25 -6.51 5.68 8.22
C CYS A 25 -5.83 7.05 8.35
N ALA A 26 -4.62 7.10 8.91
CA ALA A 26 -3.83 8.32 8.95
C ALA A 26 -3.40 8.76 7.55
N ALA A 27 -2.90 7.83 6.73
CA ALA A 27 -2.52 8.10 5.34
C ALA A 27 -3.72 8.56 4.49
N ALA A 28 -4.89 7.92 4.64
CA ALA A 28 -6.11 8.28 3.91
C ALA A 28 -6.64 9.70 4.23
N LYS A 29 -6.21 10.31 5.34
CA LYS A 29 -6.59 11.70 5.70
C LYS A 29 -5.61 12.76 5.18
N LYS A 30 -4.47 12.35 4.63
CA LYS A 30 -3.35 13.22 4.24
C LYS A 30 -2.72 12.74 2.94
N THR A 31 -3.54 12.48 1.94
CA THR A 31 -3.10 11.91 0.65
C THR A 31 -2.22 12.87 -0.16
N ASP A 32 -2.27 14.16 0.15
CA ASP A 32 -1.43 15.23 -0.39
C ASP A 32 -0.06 15.35 0.30
N ASP A 33 0.12 14.73 1.47
CA ASP A 33 1.37 14.72 2.22
C ASP A 33 2.31 13.63 1.67
N PRO A 34 3.52 13.98 1.17
CA PRO A 34 4.50 13.00 0.72
C PRO A 34 4.88 11.96 1.78
N GLU A 35 4.82 12.32 3.07
CA GLU A 35 5.13 11.42 4.19
C GLU A 35 4.05 10.34 4.39
N SER A 36 2.86 10.51 3.79
CA SER A 36 1.81 9.49 3.77
C SER A 36 2.16 8.30 2.90
N LEU A 37 3.14 8.46 1.99
CA LEU A 37 3.56 7.47 1.00
C LEU A 37 2.44 7.05 0.04
N VAL A 38 1.35 7.82 -0.04
CA VAL A 38 0.28 7.59 -1.01
C VAL A 38 0.76 8.02 -2.39
N VAL A 39 0.70 7.10 -3.35
CA VAL A 39 1.13 7.33 -4.74
C VAL A 39 -0.07 7.72 -5.61
N LYS A 40 -1.24 7.17 -5.28
CA LYS A 40 -2.47 7.45 -6.01
C LYS A 40 -3.67 7.36 -5.08
N GLU A 41 -4.49 8.39 -5.09
CA GLU A 41 -5.79 8.40 -4.45
C GLU A 41 -6.88 8.09 -5.49
N GLY A 42 -7.76 7.15 -5.16
CA GLY A 42 -9.05 6.94 -5.83
C GLY A 42 -10.20 7.45 -4.96
N GLU A 43 -11.45 7.13 -5.30
CA GLU A 43 -12.61 7.61 -4.56
C GLU A 43 -12.77 6.90 -3.21
N LEU A 44 -12.73 5.57 -3.24
CA LEU A 44 -12.95 4.63 -2.13
C LEU A 44 -11.69 3.89 -1.71
N ALA A 45 -10.62 3.94 -2.51
CA ALA A 45 -9.37 3.23 -2.27
C ALA A 45 -8.15 4.07 -2.61
N LEU A 46 -6.97 3.63 -2.15
CA LEU A 46 -5.69 4.29 -2.40
C LEU A 46 -4.57 3.28 -2.66
N VAL A 47 -3.59 3.72 -3.44
CA VAL A 47 -2.32 3.02 -3.67
C VAL A 47 -1.26 3.68 -2.79
N ILE A 48 -0.62 2.89 -1.94
CA ILE A 48 0.37 3.35 -0.96
C ILE A 48 1.65 2.53 -1.07
N MET A 49 2.82 3.19 -1.02
CA MET A 49 4.10 2.48 -0.95
C MET A 49 4.23 1.78 0.40
N ASN A 50 4.80 0.58 0.37
CA ASN A 50 5.22 -0.03 1.61
C ASN A 50 6.43 0.75 2.15
N ARG A 51 6.32 1.33 3.36
CA ARG A 51 7.44 2.04 4.02
C ARG A 51 8.67 1.15 4.18
N PHE A 52 8.47 -0.16 4.24
CA PHE A 52 9.51 -1.16 4.39
C PHE A 52 9.37 -2.24 3.32
N PRO A 53 9.68 -1.88 2.06
CA PRO A 53 9.42 -2.72 0.91
C PRO A 53 10.31 -3.97 0.91
N TYR A 54 9.88 -5.02 0.19
CA TYR A 54 10.71 -6.22 -0.03
C TYR A 54 11.59 -6.04 -1.26
N ASN A 55 11.04 -5.40 -2.29
CA ASN A 55 11.70 -5.05 -3.53
C ASN A 55 11.28 -3.63 -3.96
N THR A 56 11.97 -3.08 -4.95
CA THR A 56 11.59 -1.80 -5.54
C THR A 56 10.15 -1.82 -6.02
N ALA A 57 9.43 -0.73 -5.80
CA ALA A 57 8.02 -0.56 -6.15
C ALA A 57 7.02 -1.47 -5.39
N HIS A 58 7.40 -2.09 -4.27
CA HIS A 58 6.43 -2.76 -3.40
C HIS A 58 5.42 -1.74 -2.85
N MET A 59 4.18 -1.89 -3.30
CA MET A 59 3.04 -1.08 -2.92
C MET A 59 1.83 -1.94 -2.54
N MET A 60 0.87 -1.32 -1.88
CA MET A 60 -0.38 -1.92 -1.44
C MET A 60 -1.55 -1.11 -1.99
N VAL A 61 -2.67 -1.78 -2.26
CA VAL A 61 -3.96 -1.13 -2.54
C VAL A 61 -4.88 -1.39 -1.36
N ILE A 62 -5.40 -0.32 -0.76
CA ILE A 62 -6.20 -0.41 0.47
C ILE A 62 -7.47 0.43 0.35
N PRO A 63 -8.57 0.04 1.01
CA PRO A 63 -9.76 0.88 1.10
C PRO A 63 -9.51 2.09 2.01
N LYS A 64 -10.18 3.21 1.76
CA LYS A 64 -10.20 4.38 2.67
C LYS A 64 -10.94 4.06 3.96
N ARG A 65 -12.02 3.27 3.88
CA ARG A 65 -12.77 2.81 5.03
C ARG A 65 -11.98 1.74 5.78
N HIS A 66 -11.95 1.86 7.11
CA HIS A 66 -11.29 0.89 7.96
C HIS A 66 -12.10 -0.41 8.02
N VAL A 67 -11.59 -1.47 7.41
CA VAL A 67 -12.12 -2.83 7.48
C VAL A 67 -11.00 -3.82 7.76
N GLY A 68 -11.31 -4.90 8.48
CA GLY A 68 -10.33 -5.92 8.86
C GLY A 68 -10.29 -7.11 7.91
N ALA A 69 -11.39 -7.37 7.21
CA ALA A 69 -11.56 -8.53 6.35
C ALA A 69 -12.09 -8.16 4.96
N ILE A 70 -11.78 -8.99 3.96
CA ILE A 70 -12.15 -8.74 2.57
C ILE A 70 -13.67 -8.86 2.35
N GLU A 71 -14.34 -9.69 3.15
CA GLU A 71 -15.78 -9.91 3.15
C GLU A 71 -16.57 -8.69 3.65
N GLU A 72 -15.91 -7.74 4.33
CA GLU A 72 -16.52 -6.50 4.79
C GLU A 72 -16.55 -5.40 3.71
N LEU A 73 -15.87 -5.60 2.57
CA LEU A 73 -15.83 -4.63 1.48
C LEU A 73 -17.18 -4.53 0.77
N THR A 74 -17.54 -3.32 0.37
CA THR A 74 -18.64 -3.15 -0.59
C THR A 74 -18.20 -3.58 -2.00
N ALA A 75 -19.17 -3.84 -2.87
CA ALA A 75 -18.88 -4.19 -4.26
C ALA A 75 -18.11 -3.08 -4.98
N GLU A 76 -18.42 -1.82 -4.67
CA GLU A 76 -17.78 -0.62 -5.21
C GLU A 76 -16.34 -0.50 -4.74
N GLU A 77 -16.08 -0.68 -3.43
CA GLU A 77 -14.73 -0.67 -2.87
C GLU A 77 -13.86 -1.76 -3.50
N PHE A 78 -14.36 -2.99 -3.57
CA PHE A 78 -13.65 -4.11 -4.18
C PHE A 78 -13.33 -3.85 -5.66
N THR A 79 -14.30 -3.30 -6.39
CA THR A 79 -14.15 -2.98 -7.82
C THR A 79 -13.08 -1.92 -8.04
N GLU A 80 -13.10 -0.85 -7.26
CA GLU A 80 -12.10 0.20 -7.38
C GLU A 80 -10.71 -0.27 -6.94
N MET A 81 -10.61 -1.03 -5.85
CA MET A 81 -9.35 -1.63 -5.42
C MET A 81 -8.75 -2.50 -6.54
N ARG A 82 -9.56 -3.32 -7.21
CA ARG A 82 -9.12 -4.13 -8.35
C ARG A 82 -8.65 -3.26 -9.52
N ARG A 83 -9.36 -2.17 -9.84
CA ARG A 83 -8.95 -1.22 -10.89
C ARG A 83 -7.59 -0.60 -10.57
N LEU A 84 -7.42 -0.06 -9.36
CA LEU A 84 -6.17 0.54 -8.91
C LEU A 84 -5.01 -0.47 -8.89
N LEU A 85 -5.27 -1.72 -8.50
CA LEU A 85 -4.29 -2.79 -8.53
C LEU A 85 -3.76 -3.04 -9.95
N LEU A 86 -4.65 -3.12 -10.94
CA LEU A 86 -4.27 -3.33 -12.34
C LEU A 86 -3.46 -2.14 -12.89
N GLU A 87 -3.86 -0.92 -12.55
CA GLU A 87 -3.12 0.29 -12.94
C GLU A 87 -1.73 0.35 -12.30
N ALA A 88 -1.64 0.07 -11.00
CA ALA A 88 -0.39 0.02 -10.26
C ALA A 88 0.55 -1.03 -10.86
N LYS A 89 0.05 -2.24 -11.12
CA LYS A 89 0.83 -3.31 -11.77
C LYS A 89 1.33 -2.86 -13.14
N SER A 90 0.47 -2.30 -13.98
CA SER A 90 0.84 -1.83 -15.32
C SER A 90 1.93 -0.75 -15.27
N ALA A 91 1.88 0.14 -14.29
CA ALA A 91 2.90 1.16 -14.10
C ALA A 91 4.26 0.55 -13.71
N VAL A 92 4.25 -0.43 -12.80
CA VAL A 92 5.46 -1.15 -12.39
C VAL A 92 6.05 -1.95 -13.55
N ASP A 93 5.23 -2.66 -14.32
CA ASP A 93 5.66 -3.43 -15.50
C ASP A 93 6.37 -2.52 -16.52
N GLY A 94 5.78 -1.35 -16.81
CA GLY A 94 6.32 -0.41 -17.78
C GLY A 94 7.63 0.27 -17.37
N LEU A 95 7.88 0.41 -16.06
CA LEU A 95 9.08 1.07 -15.53
C LEU A 95 10.23 0.11 -15.24
N TYR A 96 9.92 -1.09 -14.76
CA TYR A 96 10.92 -1.99 -14.19
C TYR A 96 11.12 -3.29 -14.97
N SER A 97 10.19 -3.66 -15.87
CA SER A 97 10.18 -5.00 -16.51
C SER A 97 10.50 -6.12 -15.52
N PRO A 98 9.81 -6.18 -14.37
CA PRO A 98 10.18 -6.98 -13.21
C PRO A 98 10.04 -8.49 -13.41
#